data_AF-A0A0G0AFB3-F1
#
_entry.id   AF-A0A0G0AFB3-F1
#
_cell.length_a   1.000
_cell.length_b   1.000
_cell.length_c   1.000
_cell.angle_alpha   90.00
_cell.angle_beta   90.00
_cell.angle_gamma   90.00
#
_symmetry.space_group_name_H-M   'P 1'
#
loop_
_entity.id
_entity.type
_entity.pdbx_description
1 polymer ?
#
loop_
_entity_poly.entity_id
_entity_poly.type
_entity_poly.pdbx_seq_one_letter_code
_entity_poly.pdbx_strand_id
1 'polypeptide(L)'
;MFKEEIKMRDTDLQKENDLLRLFGETMPNHTVEIFKVLSNEPESEVFKLLTDRRSKGEIKIGLEKLEKDISGHIYDNKGNYETTIEIGKDPQDMTTLHVKEETFEQLLPLCIEPNKIGN
;
A
#
# COMPACT_ATOMS: atom_id res chain seq x y z
N MET A 1 22.02 -19.86 -27.18
CA MET A 1 20.58 -19.51 -27.17
C MET A 1 20.24 -19.09 -25.74
N PHE A 2 20.04 -17.79 -25.48
CA PHE A 2 19.72 -17.25 -24.14
C PHE A 2 18.65 -16.13 -24.23
N LYS A 3 17.91 -16.06 -25.35
CA LYS A 3 16.99 -14.93 -25.65
C LYS A 3 15.53 -15.21 -25.30
N GLU A 4 15.15 -16.44 -24.97
CA GLU A 4 13.75 -16.82 -24.73
C GLU A 4 13.35 -16.80 -23.24
N GLU A 5 14.27 -17.02 -22.30
CA GLU A 5 13.94 -16.99 -20.86
C GLU A 5 13.78 -15.56 -20.29
N ILE A 6 14.44 -14.56 -20.87
CA ILE A 6 14.34 -13.16 -20.41
C ILE A 6 12.97 -12.57 -20.77
N LYS A 7 12.46 -12.91 -21.97
CA LYS A 7 11.21 -12.38 -22.51
C LYS A 7 9.97 -12.80 -21.71
N MET A 8 9.98 -13.99 -21.11
CA MET A 8 8.86 -14.48 -20.29
C MET A 8 8.78 -13.75 -18.93
N ARG A 9 9.92 -13.50 -18.27
CA ARG A 9 9.95 -12.77 -16.99
C ARG A 9 9.51 -11.31 -17.15
N ASP A 10 9.90 -10.66 -18.24
CA ASP A 10 9.49 -9.28 -18.55
C ASP A 10 7.97 -9.16 -18.73
N THR A 11 7.32 -10.19 -19.27
CA THR A 11 5.87 -10.16 -19.54
C THR A 11 5.04 -10.30 -18.27
N ASP A 12 5.50 -11.10 -17.31
CA ASP A 12 4.80 -11.31 -16.04
C ASP A 12 4.95 -10.11 -15.10
N LEU A 13 6.15 -9.52 -15.02
CA LEU A 13 6.40 -8.26 -14.31
C LEU A 13 5.60 -7.09 -14.91
N GLN A 14 5.43 -7.05 -16.23
CA GLN A 14 4.62 -6.03 -16.88
C GLN A 14 3.14 -6.18 -16.51
N LYS A 15 2.60 -7.40 -16.50
CA LYS A 15 1.22 -7.66 -16.08
C LYS A 15 0.97 -7.31 -14.62
N GLU A 16 1.91 -7.64 -13.74
CA GLU A 16 1.81 -7.31 -12.31
C GLU A 16 1.81 -5.79 -12.10
N ASN A 17 2.70 -5.06 -12.79
CA ASN A 17 2.70 -3.59 -12.76
C ASN A 17 1.42 -2.99 -13.36
N ASP A 18 0.89 -3.56 -14.44
CA ASP A 18 -0.36 -3.11 -15.06
C ASP A 18 -1.56 -3.36 -14.13
N LEU A 19 -1.57 -4.48 -13.40
CA LEU A 19 -2.58 -4.79 -12.38
C LEU A 19 -2.49 -3.83 -11.20
N LEU A 20 -1.28 -3.58 -10.69
CA LEU A 20 -1.06 -2.60 -9.62
C LEU A 20 -1.43 -1.19 -10.08
N ARG A 21 -1.12 -0.80 -11.31
CA ARG A 21 -1.53 0.48 -11.87
C ARG A 21 -3.05 0.59 -11.97
N LEU A 22 -3.71 -0.44 -12.50
CA LEU A 22 -5.18 -0.50 -12.56
C LEU A 22 -5.77 -0.41 -11.15
N PHE A 23 -5.16 -1.07 -10.17
CA PHE A 23 -5.53 -0.96 -8.76
C PHE A 23 -5.38 0.48 -8.26
N GLY A 24 -4.24 1.14 -8.49
CA GLY A 24 -4.03 2.56 -8.14
C GLY A 24 -4.95 3.56 -8.85
N GLU A 25 -5.46 3.22 -10.05
CA GLU A 25 -6.42 4.03 -10.81
C GLU A 25 -7.88 3.81 -10.38
N THR A 26 -8.23 2.58 -9.99
CA THR A 26 -9.61 2.17 -9.66
C THR A 26 -9.94 2.25 -8.17
N MET A 27 -8.93 2.21 -7.31
CA MET A 27 -9.14 2.25 -5.87
C MET A 27 -9.60 3.64 -5.40
N PRO A 28 -10.56 3.69 -4.45
CA PRO A 28 -10.82 4.91 -3.72
C PRO A 28 -9.54 5.40 -3.05
N ASN A 29 -9.09 6.59 -3.43
CA ASN A 29 -7.92 7.20 -2.83
C ASN A 29 -8.26 7.72 -1.42
N HIS A 30 -7.97 6.92 -0.40
CA HIS A 30 -8.15 7.28 1.01
C HIS A 30 -6.91 7.96 1.61
N THR A 31 -5.97 8.44 0.80
CA THR A 31 -4.70 9.02 1.28
C THR A 31 -4.93 10.06 2.38
N VAL A 32 -5.88 10.99 2.20
CA VAL A 32 -6.12 12.05 3.19
C VAL A 32 -6.61 11.48 4.51
N GLU A 33 -7.55 10.54 4.48
CA GLU A 33 -8.09 9.86 5.66
C GLU A 33 -7.02 9.01 6.36
N ILE A 34 -6.19 8.29 5.60
CA ILE A 34 -5.08 7.49 6.13
C ILE A 34 -4.08 8.39 6.87
N PHE A 35 -3.66 9.50 6.26
CA PHE A 35 -2.78 10.47 6.92
C PHE A 35 -3.42 11.07 8.18
N LYS A 36 -4.74 11.27 8.20
CA LYS A 36 -5.47 11.78 9.36
C LYS A 36 -5.52 10.76 10.51
N VAL A 37 -5.66 9.48 10.20
CA VAL A 37 -5.61 8.41 11.22
C VAL A 37 -4.21 8.31 11.80
N LEU A 38 -3.19 8.25 10.93
CA LEU A 38 -1.80 8.08 11.35
C LEU A 38 -1.19 9.32 12.02
N SER A 39 -1.74 10.51 11.82
CA SER A 39 -1.25 11.73 12.49
C SER A 39 -1.49 11.75 14.00
N ASN A 40 -2.32 10.83 14.53
CA ASN A 40 -2.43 10.57 15.97
C ASN A 40 -1.19 9.88 16.55
N GLU A 41 -0.33 9.31 15.69
CA GLU A 41 0.92 8.64 16.05
C GLU A 41 2.09 9.13 15.17
N PRO A 42 2.49 10.41 15.30
CA PRO A 42 3.53 10.99 14.46
C PRO A 42 4.91 10.33 14.63
N GLU A 43 5.12 9.63 15.74
CA GLU A 43 6.35 8.90 16.01
C GLU A 43 6.41 7.52 15.34
N SER A 44 5.29 6.99 14.86
CA SER A 44 5.25 5.69 14.17
C SER A 44 6.11 5.70 12.90
N GLU A 45 6.78 4.58 12.63
CA GLU A 45 7.60 4.43 11.42
C GLU A 45 6.75 4.51 10.15
N VAL A 46 5.52 3.98 10.20
CA VAL A 46 4.52 4.10 9.12
C VAL A 46 4.28 5.57 8.75
N PHE A 47 3.97 6.43 9.73
CA PHE A 47 3.68 7.83 9.46
C PHE A 47 4.91 8.59 8.92
N LYS A 48 6.09 8.32 9.49
CA LYS A 48 7.35 8.91 9.04
C LYS A 48 7.66 8.54 7.59
N LEU A 49 7.51 7.27 7.23
CA LEU A 49 7.76 6.78 5.87
C LEU A 49 6.80 7.41 4.86
N LEU A 50 5.49 7.41 5.17
CA LEU A 50 4.50 7.99 4.27
C LEU A 50 4.69 9.51 4.12
N THR A 51 5.07 10.21 5.18
CA THR A 51 5.36 11.64 5.14
C THR A 51 6.61 11.94 4.29
N ASP A 52 7.68 11.16 4.42
CA ASP A 52 8.88 11.28 3.57
C ASP A 52 8.52 11.09 2.08
N ARG A 53 7.72 10.06 1.76
CA ARG A 53 7.25 9.83 0.39
C ARG A 53 6.43 11.01 -0.14
N ARG A 54 5.47 11.50 0.65
CA ARG A 54 4.65 12.65 0.29
C ARG A 54 5.48 13.94 0.11
N SER A 55 6.61 14.07 0.80
CA SER A 55 7.50 15.22 0.61
C SER A 55 8.22 15.22 -0.74
N LYS A 56 8.36 14.04 -1.38
CA LYS A 56 8.97 13.86 -2.70
C LYS A 56 7.99 14.07 -3.85
N GLY A 57 6.69 14.04 -3.57
CA GLY A 57 5.63 14.25 -4.55
C GLY A 57 4.25 13.92 -3.99
N GLU A 58 3.21 14.25 -4.75
CA GLU A 58 1.86 13.80 -4.42
C GLU A 58 1.77 12.28 -4.61
N ILE A 59 1.22 11.59 -3.60
CA ILE A 59 1.08 10.14 -3.58
C ILE A 59 -0.39 9.73 -3.46
N LYS A 60 -0.72 8.51 -3.89
CA LYS A 60 -1.96 7.81 -3.57
C LYS A 60 -1.64 6.56 -2.77
N ILE A 61 -2.53 6.23 -1.83
CA ILE A 61 -2.39 5.07 -0.94
C ILE A 61 -3.69 4.27 -1.02
N GLY A 62 -3.58 3.00 -1.39
CA GLY A 62 -4.64 2.00 -1.28
C GLY A 62 -4.31 1.04 -0.13
N LEU A 63 -5.28 0.74 0.71
CA LEU A 63 -5.12 -0.27 1.77
C LEU A 63 -5.88 -1.53 1.39
N GLU A 64 -5.25 -2.68 1.60
CA GLU A 64 -5.85 -4.01 1.48
C GLU A 64 -5.74 -4.73 2.82
N LYS A 65 -6.82 -5.36 3.25
CA LYS A 65 -6.82 -6.16 4.47
C LYS A 65 -6.34 -7.58 4.16
N LEU A 66 -5.26 -8.00 4.81
CA LEU A 66 -4.76 -9.37 4.77
C LEU A 66 -5.19 -10.14 6.03
N GLU A 67 -4.82 -11.41 6.13
CA GLU A 67 -5.24 -12.28 7.26
C GLU A 67 -4.73 -11.77 8.62
N LYS A 68 -3.53 -11.15 8.64
CA LYS A 68 -2.84 -10.76 9.89
C LYS A 68 -2.48 -9.28 9.97
N ASP A 69 -2.47 -8.58 8.84
CA ASP A 69 -2.00 -7.20 8.71
C ASP A 69 -2.79 -6.44 7.64
N ILE A 70 -2.35 -5.22 7.35
CA ILE A 70 -2.86 -4.39 6.27
C ILE A 70 -1.72 -4.13 5.29
N SER A 71 -1.94 -4.45 4.01
CA SER A 71 -1.03 -4.09 2.92
C SER A 71 -1.37 -2.69 2.43
N GLY A 72 -0.41 -1.76 2.51
CA GLY A 72 -0.52 -0.39 2.02
C GLY A 72 0.24 -0.22 0.71
N HIS A 73 -0.48 -0.12 -0.40
CA HIS A 73 0.08 0.08 -1.73
C HIS A 73 0.21 1.57 -2.04
N ILE A 74 1.42 2.01 -2.37
CA ILE A 74 1.77 3.40 -2.58
C ILE A 74 2.03 3.64 -4.06
N TYR A 75 1.39 4.68 -4.59
CA TYR A 75 1.45 5.09 -5.99
C TYR A 75 1.87 6.56 -6.09
N ASP A 76 2.55 6.90 -7.18
CA ASP A 76 2.80 8.29 -7.54
C ASP A 76 1.51 8.97 -8.06
N ASN A 77 1.57 10.29 -8.30
CA ASN A 77 0.45 11.06 -8.85
C ASN A 77 0.05 10.69 -10.29
N LYS A 78 0.91 9.97 -11.01
CA LYS A 78 0.63 9.41 -12.34
C LYS A 78 -0.01 8.03 -12.27
N GLY A 79 -0.20 7.49 -11.06
CA GLY A 79 -0.76 6.15 -10.83
C GLY A 79 0.27 5.02 -10.96
N ASN A 80 1.56 5.31 -11.10
CA ASN A 80 2.58 4.27 -11.13
C ASN A 80 2.80 3.74 -9.72
N TYR A 81 2.87 2.42 -9.61
CA TYR A 81 3.21 1.75 -8.35
C TYR A 81 4.64 2.11 -7.93
N GLU A 82 4.80 2.54 -6.68
CA GLU A 82 6.12 2.81 -6.10
C GLU A 82 6.58 1.68 -5.19
N THR A 83 5.73 1.28 -4.24
CA THR A 83 6.09 0.32 -3.19
C THR A 83 4.88 -0.14 -2.40
N THR A 84 5.08 -1.17 -1.57
CA THR A 84 4.10 -1.67 -0.59
C THR A 84 4.72 -1.59 0.80
N ILE A 85 3.90 -1.25 1.79
CA ILE A 85 4.23 -1.37 3.20
C ILE A 85 3.25 -2.33 3.88
N GLU A 86 3.73 -3.14 4.81
CA GLU A 86 2.86 -3.97 5.64
C GLU A 86 2.69 -3.29 7.00
N ILE A 87 1.44 -3.08 7.41
CA ILE A 87 1.08 -2.40 8.65
C ILE A 87 0.47 -3.43 9.58
N GLY A 88 1.10 -3.66 10.72
CA GLY A 88 0.67 -4.60 11.76
C GLY A 88 0.29 -3.89 13.07
N LYS A 89 -0.22 -4.67 14.03
CA LYS A 89 -0.49 -4.22 15.40
C LYS A 89 0.28 -4.99 16.48
N ASP A 90 0.97 -6.08 16.10
CA ASP A 90 1.78 -6.88 17.02
C ASP A 90 3.22 -6.35 17.03
N PRO A 91 3.72 -5.79 18.14
CA PRO A 91 5.09 -5.29 18.23
C PRO A 91 6.15 -6.41 18.24
N GLN A 92 5.75 -7.69 18.36
CA GLN A 92 6.67 -8.83 18.25
C GLN A 92 6.87 -9.29 16.81
N ASP A 93 6.01 -8.84 15.89
CA ASP A 93 6.18 -9.11 14.47
C ASP A 93 7.28 -8.22 13.89
N MET A 94 8.39 -8.85 13.51
CA MET A 94 9.56 -8.17 12.97
C MET A 94 9.45 -7.92 11.47
N THR A 95 8.44 -8.45 10.78
CA THR A 95 8.29 -8.30 9.32
C THR A 95 7.39 -7.14 8.93
N THR A 96 6.55 -6.64 9.85
CA THR A 96 5.59 -5.56 9.59
C THR A 96 5.94 -4.27 10.34
N LEU A 97 5.50 -3.14 9.79
CA LEU A 97 5.58 -1.85 10.48
C LEU A 97 4.41 -1.76 11.47
N HIS A 98 4.70 -1.51 12.74
CA HIS A 98 3.67 -1.52 13.77
C HIS A 98 3.07 -0.13 14.02
N VAL A 99 1.77 -0.10 14.28
CA VAL A 99 1.03 1.02 14.88
C VAL A 99 0.31 0.53 16.14
N LYS A 100 -0.21 1.42 16.99
CA LYS A 100 -1.06 0.94 18.10
C LYS A 100 -2.31 0.26 17.58
N GLU A 101 -2.87 -0.63 18.40
CA GLU A 101 -4.11 -1.33 18.11
C GLU A 101 -5.26 -0.38 17.72
N GLU A 102 -5.44 0.74 18.43
CA GLU A 102 -6.46 1.73 18.13
C GLU A 102 -6.31 2.37 16.73
N THR A 103 -5.07 2.60 16.30
CA THR A 103 -4.78 3.15 14.97
C THR A 103 -5.00 2.09 13.90
N PHE A 104 -4.59 0.85 14.16
CA PHE A 104 -4.85 -0.28 13.28
C PHE A 104 -6.35 -0.47 13.04
N GLU A 105 -7.17 -0.45 14.11
CA GLU A 105 -8.63 -0.57 14.01
C GLU A 105 -9.28 0.57 13.23
N GLN A 106 -8.72 1.79 13.27
CA GLN A 106 -9.18 2.93 12.48
C GLN A 106 -8.78 2.85 10.99
N LEU A 107 -7.73 2.10 10.65
CA LEU A 107 -7.32 1.86 9.26
C LEU A 107 -8.18 0.77 8.60
N LEU A 108 -8.66 -0.23 9.34
CA LEU A 108 -9.45 -1.35 8.79
C LEU A 108 -10.66 -0.93 7.93
N PRO A 109 -11.47 0.09 8.30
CA PRO A 109 -12.59 0.55 7.46
C PRO A 109 -12.16 1.25 6.17
N LEU A 110 -10.89 1.67 6.07
CA LEU A 110 -10.30 2.27 4.88
C LEU A 110 -9.69 1.20 3.95
N CYS A 111 -9.60 -0.05 4.41
CA CYS A 111 -9.17 -1.17 3.57
C CYS A 111 -10.24 -1.49 2.54
N ILE A 112 -9.78 -1.79 1.34
CA ILE A 112 -10.62 -2.23 0.24
C ILE A 112 -10.73 -3.74 0.36
N GLU A 113 -11.96 -4.23 0.30
CA GLU A 113 -12.22 -5.65 0.23
C GLU A 113 -11.94 -6.14 -1.20
N PRO A 114 -11.07 -7.16 -1.38
CA PRO A 114 -10.71 -7.70 -2.70
C PRO A 114 -11.94 -8.10 -3.53
N ASN A 115 -13.04 -8.45 -2.86
CA ASN A 115 -14.30 -8.88 -3.49
C ASN A 115 -15.13 -7.76 -4.13
N LYS A 116 -14.66 -6.50 -4.17
CA LYS A 116 -15.36 -5.38 -4.84
C LYS A 116 -14.69 -4.90 -6.14
N ILE A 117 -13.54 -5.46 -6.51
CA ILE A 117 -12.87 -5.12 -7.77
C ILE A 117 -13.29 -6.15 -8.82
N GLY A 118 -14.44 -5.96 -9.47
CA GLY A 118 -14.87 -6.80 -10.60
C GLY A 118 -16.35 -7.15 -10.73
N ASN A 119 -17.26 -6.21 -10.47
CA ASN A 119 -18.64 -6.28 -10.97
C ASN A 119 -18.90 -5.17 -11.97
#